data_AF-A0A256XUP9-F1
#
_entry.id   AF-A0A256XUP9-F1
#
_cell.length_a   1.000
_cell.length_b   1.000
_cell.length_c   1.000
_cell.angle_alpha   90.00
_cell.angle_beta   90.00
_cell.angle_gamma   90.00
#
_symmetry.space_group_name_H-M   'P 1'
#
loop_
_entity.id
_entity.type
_entity.pdbx_description
1 polymer ?
#
loop_
_entity_poly.entity_id
_entity_poly.type
_entity_poly.pdbx_seq_one_letter_code
_entity_poly.pdbx_strand_id
1 'polypeptide(L)'
;MTYTTKKRIKGKSYLYVIESVRLPDGSIKKISKLIKSKKEKENYKTFLEMKKRELFINFALQNYQFKCPITKEDVKKIEEIRLDYKKIISSLSKAQLKDLFDRFTVNFTYESNAIEGNSLTLKDVAIVLFEKQSIKGKDLRELYETRNSRNA
;
A
#
# COMPACT_ATOMS: atom_id res chain seq x y z
N MET A 1 17.08 0.11 -8.05
CA MET A 1 18.31 -0.69 -7.79
C MET A 1 19.37 0.24 -7.23
N THR A 2 19.99 -0.12 -6.12
CA THR A 2 20.94 0.74 -5.39
C THR A 2 22.36 0.27 -5.63
N TYR A 3 23.19 1.14 -6.19
CA TYR A 3 24.57 0.84 -6.58
C TYR A 3 25.52 1.94 -6.10
N THR A 4 26.82 1.63 -6.08
CA THR A 4 27.86 2.60 -5.72
C THR A 4 28.58 3.07 -6.98
N THR A 5 28.92 4.35 -7.07
CA THR A 5 29.67 4.91 -8.20
C THR A 5 30.72 5.90 -7.70
N LYS A 6 31.85 5.99 -8.41
CA LYS A 6 32.88 7.01 -8.14
C LYS A 6 32.71 8.13 -9.17
N LYS A 7 32.66 9.38 -8.70
CA LYS A 7 32.66 10.58 -9.56
C LYS A 7 33.92 11.39 -9.29
N ARG A 8 34.57 11.88 -10.34
CA ARG A 8 35.75 12.73 -10.24
C ARG A 8 35.32 14.19 -10.39
N ILE A 9 35.65 15.03 -9.40
CA ILE A 9 35.30 16.46 -9.37
C ILE A 9 36.56 17.24 -8.99
N LYS A 10 36.98 18.19 -9.84
CA LYS A 10 38.18 19.01 -9.63
C LYS A 10 39.42 18.19 -9.22
N GLY A 11 39.67 17.10 -9.95
CA GLY A 11 40.81 16.20 -9.72
C GLY A 11 40.63 15.15 -8.62
N LYS A 12 39.72 15.36 -7.65
CA LYS A 12 39.46 14.44 -6.53
C LYS A 12 38.35 13.43 -6.86
N SER A 13 38.47 12.20 -6.37
CA SER A 13 37.47 11.14 -6.55
C SER A 13 36.57 11.03 -5.33
N TYR A 14 35.26 11.02 -5.55
CA TYR A 14 34.22 10.95 -4.53
C TYR A 14 33.34 9.72 -4.76
N LEU A 15 33.05 8.97 -3.70
CA LEU A 15 32.21 7.78 -3.76
C LEU A 15 30.77 8.13 -3.41
N TYR A 16 29.81 7.69 -4.22
CA TYR A 16 28.39 7.93 -4.02
C TYR A 16 27.62 6.61 -3.97
N VAL A 17 26.58 6.56 -3.14
CA VAL A 17 25.48 5.61 -3.26
C VAL A 17 24.40 6.27 -4.11
N ILE A 18 23.96 5.58 -5.16
CA ILE A 18 22.90 6.05 -6.04
C ILE A 18 21.77 5.02 -6.08
N GLU A 19 20.54 5.52 -5.98
CA GLU A 19 19.33 4.76 -6.26
C GLU A 19 18.57 5.40 -7.42
N SER A 20 18.29 4.61 -8.45
CA SER A 20 17.42 5.03 -9.56
C SER A 20 15.97 4.64 -9.24
N VAL A 21 15.09 5.62 -9.23
CA VAL A 21 13.66 5.50 -8.96
C VAL A 21 12.90 5.84 -10.24
N ARG A 22 12.06 4.90 -10.70
CA ARG A 22 11.15 5.13 -11.82
C ARG A 22 9.83 5.68 -11.28
N LEU A 23 9.41 6.83 -11.81
CA LEU A 23 8.16 7.50 -11.47
C LEU A 23 6.99 6.96 -12.33
N PRO A 24 5.73 7.24 -11.96
CA PRO A 24 4.56 6.73 -12.68
C PRO A 24 4.46 7.17 -14.15
N ASP A 25 4.99 8.34 -14.50
CA ASP A 25 5.12 8.83 -15.88
C ASP A 25 6.19 8.09 -16.71
N GLY A 26 6.91 7.16 -16.10
CA GLY A 26 8.02 6.44 -16.72
C GLY A 26 9.36 7.16 -16.63
N SER A 27 9.41 8.41 -16.16
CA SER A 27 10.64 9.16 -15.97
C SER A 27 11.50 8.53 -14.86
N ILE A 28 12.82 8.74 -14.93
CA ILE A 28 13.77 8.19 -13.97
C ILE A 28 14.44 9.32 -13.20
N LYS A 29 14.28 9.33 -11.89
CA LYS A 29 15.01 10.23 -10.97
C LYS A 29 16.08 9.45 -10.22
N LYS A 30 17.24 10.08 -10.02
CA LYS A 30 18.37 9.49 -9.30
C LYS A 30 18.53 10.18 -7.95
N ILE A 31 18.45 9.41 -6.88
CA ILE A 31 18.79 9.85 -5.53
C ILE A 31 20.27 9.52 -5.33
N SER A 32 21.08 10.49 -4.89
CA SER A 32 22.52 10.27 -4.66
C SER A 32 22.97 10.82 -3.31
N LYS A 33 23.79 10.06 -2.59
CA LYS A 33 24.43 10.48 -1.33
C LYS A 33 25.92 10.16 -1.35
N LEU A 34 26.74 11.10 -0.91
CA LEU A 34 28.19 10.92 -0.75
C LEU A 34 28.47 9.96 0.42
N ILE A 35 29.41 9.04 0.23
CA ILE A 35 29.85 8.07 1.23
C ILE A 35 31.38 8.04 1.29
N LYS A 36 31.96 7.67 2.45
CA LYS A 36 33.42 7.55 2.57
C LYS A 36 33.90 6.16 2.14
N SER A 37 33.14 5.12 2.46
CA SER A 37 33.47 3.73 2.11
C SER A 37 32.26 2.95 1.60
N LYS A 38 32.50 1.88 0.84
CA LYS A 38 31.41 0.99 0.36
C LYS A 38 30.62 0.33 1.50
N LYS A 39 31.24 0.15 2.68
CA LYS A 39 30.59 -0.47 3.85
C LYS A 39 29.47 0.42 4.42
N GLU A 40 29.55 1.73 4.25
CA GLU A 40 28.54 2.68 4.73
C GLU A 40 27.22 2.64 3.93
N LYS A 41 27.14 1.85 2.84
CA LYS A 41 25.96 1.79 1.98
C LYS A 41 24.68 1.49 2.78
N GLU A 42 24.74 0.55 3.72
CA GLU A 42 23.56 0.11 4.49
C GLU A 42 23.05 1.23 5.42
N ASN A 43 23.94 2.06 5.96
CA ASN A 43 23.59 3.17 6.85
C ASN A 43 22.67 4.21 6.19
N TYR A 44 22.67 4.28 4.85
CA TYR A 44 21.87 5.24 4.09
C TYR A 44 20.58 4.65 3.53
N LYS A 45 20.23 3.40 3.85
CA LYS A 45 19.00 2.77 3.36
C LYS A 45 17.74 3.55 3.75
N THR A 46 17.62 3.93 5.01
CA THR A 46 16.51 4.75 5.52
C THR A 46 16.44 6.11 4.82
N PHE A 47 17.59 6.76 4.63
CA PHE A 47 17.67 8.04 3.91
C PHE A 47 17.17 7.92 2.46
N LEU A 48 17.61 6.88 1.74
CA LEU A 48 17.18 6.62 0.36
C LEU A 48 15.67 6.34 0.30
N GLU A 49 15.15 5.57 1.24
CA GLU A 49 13.72 5.26 1.34
C GLU A 49 12.89 6.53 1.59
N MET A 50 13.31 7.38 2.53
CA MET A 50 12.66 8.68 2.79
C MET A 50 12.67 9.57 1.54
N LYS A 51 13.80 9.72 0.88
CA LYS A 51 13.91 10.54 -0.34
C LYS A 51 13.07 9.99 -1.49
N LYS A 52 12.95 8.66 -1.58
CA LYS A 52 12.07 8.02 -2.54
C LYS A 52 10.60 8.37 -2.27
N ARG A 53 10.16 8.34 -1.00
CA ARG A 53 8.80 8.77 -0.63
C ARG A 53 8.54 10.21 -1.03
N GLU A 54 9.45 11.13 -0.69
CA GLU A 54 9.35 12.54 -1.08
C GLU A 54 9.21 12.72 -2.60
N LEU A 55 9.98 11.96 -3.41
CA LEU A 55 9.86 12.01 -4.87
C LEU A 55 8.47 11.61 -5.37
N PHE A 56 7.88 10.55 -4.81
CA PHE A 56 6.53 10.12 -5.19
C PHE A 56 5.45 11.12 -4.78
N ILE A 57 5.54 11.67 -3.57
CA ILE A 57 4.60 12.69 -3.09
C ILE A 57 4.69 13.95 -3.95
N ASN A 58 5.90 14.45 -4.20
CA ASN A 58 6.09 15.63 -5.05
C ASN A 58 5.60 15.39 -6.48
N PHE A 59 5.83 14.19 -7.02
CA PHE A 59 5.29 13.81 -8.32
C PHE A 59 3.76 13.85 -8.33
N ALA A 60 3.10 13.27 -7.34
CA ALA A 60 1.64 13.27 -7.25
C ALA A 60 1.05 14.68 -7.14
N LEU A 61 1.63 15.53 -6.30
CA LEU A 61 1.19 16.92 -6.13
C LEU A 61 1.32 17.75 -7.41
N GLN A 62 2.28 17.43 -8.28
CA GLN A 62 2.50 18.13 -9.55
C GLN A 62 1.64 17.61 -10.70
N ASN A 63 1.39 16.29 -10.73
CA ASN A 63 0.81 15.63 -11.91
C ASN A 63 -0.65 15.23 -11.73
N TYR A 64 -1.11 15.00 -10.50
CA TYR A 64 -2.49 14.60 -10.27
C TYR A 64 -3.40 15.82 -10.35
N GLN A 65 -4.47 15.70 -11.12
CA GLN A 65 -5.53 16.69 -11.11
C GLN A 65 -6.45 16.39 -9.93
N PHE A 66 -6.63 17.37 -9.05
CA PHE A 66 -7.59 17.29 -7.96
C PHE A 66 -8.47 18.55 -7.98
N LYS A 67 -9.78 18.34 -7.86
CA LYS A 67 -10.80 19.38 -7.76
C LYS A 67 -11.34 19.39 -6.33
N CYS A 68 -11.86 20.52 -5.89
CA CYS A 68 -12.63 20.63 -4.64
C CYS A 68 -13.71 19.53 -4.62
N PRO A 69 -13.87 18.75 -3.53
CA PRO A 69 -13.40 18.98 -2.15
C PRO A 69 -11.98 18.50 -1.80
N ILE A 70 -11.23 17.90 -2.72
CA ILE A 70 -9.92 17.30 -2.43
C ILE A 70 -8.83 18.39 -2.44
N THR A 71 -8.09 18.51 -1.33
CA THR A 71 -6.98 19.46 -1.19
C THR A 71 -5.62 18.82 -1.49
N LYS A 72 -4.58 19.65 -1.62
CA LYS A 72 -3.18 19.19 -1.74
C LYS A 72 -2.75 18.32 -0.55
N GLU A 73 -3.20 18.66 0.65
CA GLU A 73 -2.84 17.91 1.85
C GLU A 73 -3.49 16.53 1.84
N ASP A 74 -4.71 16.41 1.31
CA ASP A 74 -5.38 15.12 1.17
C ASP A 74 -4.65 14.22 0.17
N VAL A 75 -4.21 14.77 -0.97
CA VAL A 75 -3.41 14.02 -1.95
C VAL A 75 -2.10 13.52 -1.32
N LYS A 76 -1.43 14.36 -0.53
CA LYS A 76 -0.22 13.97 0.19
C LYS A 76 -0.51 12.81 1.16
N LYS A 77 -1.57 12.91 1.98
CA LYS A 77 -1.98 11.84 2.90
C LYS A 77 -2.31 10.54 2.16
N ILE A 78 -3.05 10.62 1.06
CA ILE A 78 -3.40 9.46 0.23
C ILE A 78 -2.14 8.78 -0.31
N GLU A 79 -1.17 9.56 -0.78
CA GLU A 79 0.10 9.01 -1.27
C GLU A 79 0.96 8.41 -0.16
N GLU A 80 0.98 9.02 1.03
CA GLU A 80 1.63 8.42 2.21
C GLU A 80 1.02 7.06 2.55
N ILE A 81 -0.31 6.98 2.63
CA ILE A 81 -1.05 5.73 2.88
C ILE A 81 -0.74 4.70 1.79
N ARG A 82 -0.73 5.11 0.51
CA ARG A 82 -0.43 4.21 -0.61
C ARG A 82 0.98 3.63 -0.52
N LEU A 83 1.96 4.44 -0.13
CA LEU A 83 3.35 4.00 0.03
C LEU A 83 3.49 3.04 1.22
N ASP A 84 2.81 3.32 2.33
CA ASP A 84 2.80 2.46 3.51
C ASP A 84 2.10 1.13 3.23
N TYR A 85 0.93 1.16 2.57
CA TYR A 85 0.22 -0.01 2.09
C TYR A 85 1.12 -0.89 1.23
N LYS A 86 1.81 -0.30 0.24
CA LYS A 86 2.72 -1.05 -0.65
C LYS A 86 3.86 -1.71 0.13
N LYS A 87 4.41 -1.02 1.13
CA LYS A 87 5.46 -1.55 1.99
C LYS A 87 4.94 -2.75 2.81
N ILE A 88 3.80 -2.59 3.48
CA ILE A 88 3.18 -3.64 4.29
C ILE A 88 2.88 -4.87 3.44
N ILE A 89 2.16 -4.71 2.33
CA ILE A 89 1.79 -5.83 1.45
C ILE A 89 3.02 -6.57 0.92
N SER A 90 4.09 -5.86 0.57
CA SER A 90 5.33 -6.48 0.09
C SER A 90 6.09 -7.28 1.15
N SER A 91 5.77 -7.07 2.44
CA SER A 91 6.41 -7.76 3.57
C SER A 91 5.66 -9.01 4.03
N LEU A 92 4.41 -9.20 3.61
CA LEU A 92 3.56 -10.30 4.04
C LEU A 92 3.77 -11.55 3.17
N SER A 93 3.74 -12.72 3.80
CA SER A 93 3.69 -14.01 3.09
C SER A 93 2.35 -14.21 2.38
N LYS A 94 2.29 -15.15 1.42
CA LYS A 94 1.03 -15.51 0.74
C LYS A 94 -0.07 -15.94 1.71
N ALA A 95 0.30 -16.69 2.76
CA ALA A 95 -0.66 -17.14 3.78
C ALA A 95 -1.20 -15.97 4.62
N GLN A 96 -0.33 -15.05 5.04
CA GLN A 96 -0.74 -13.85 5.78
C GLN A 96 -1.61 -12.92 4.92
N LEU A 97 -1.26 -12.76 3.63
CA LEU A 97 -2.09 -11.98 2.71
C LEU A 97 -3.46 -12.61 2.55
N LYS A 98 -3.55 -13.93 2.40
CA LYS A 98 -4.82 -14.64 2.32
C LYS A 98 -5.66 -14.42 3.58
N ASP A 99 -5.10 -14.61 4.77
CA ASP A 99 -5.80 -14.37 6.04
C ASP A 99 -6.26 -12.92 6.19
N LEU A 100 -5.40 -11.94 5.83
CA LEU A 100 -5.76 -10.52 5.84
C LEU A 100 -6.96 -10.22 4.94
N PHE A 101 -6.94 -10.70 3.70
CA PHE A 101 -8.03 -10.49 2.76
C PHE A 101 -9.30 -11.26 3.13
N ASP A 102 -9.16 -12.47 3.69
CA ASP A 102 -10.30 -13.25 4.20
C ASP A 102 -11.01 -12.48 5.33
N ARG A 103 -10.27 -11.96 6.31
CA ARG A 103 -10.83 -11.13 7.39
C ARG A 103 -11.45 -9.83 6.88
N PHE A 104 -10.76 -9.16 5.95
CA PHE A 104 -11.29 -7.96 5.32
C PHE A 104 -12.62 -8.24 4.61
N THR A 105 -12.71 -9.35 3.88
CA THR A 105 -13.92 -9.74 3.15
C THR A 105 -15.11 -9.97 4.09
N VAL A 106 -14.89 -10.66 5.21
CA VAL A 106 -15.94 -10.87 6.22
C VAL A 106 -16.38 -9.56 6.84
N ASN A 107 -15.44 -8.74 7.31
CA ASN A 107 -15.77 -7.44 7.93
C ASN A 107 -16.49 -6.53 6.94
N PHE A 108 -15.99 -6.43 5.71
CA PHE A 108 -16.61 -5.60 4.67
C PHE A 108 -18.04 -6.05 4.36
N THR A 109 -18.26 -7.36 4.21
CA THR A 109 -19.60 -7.91 3.94
C THR A 109 -20.55 -7.68 5.11
N TYR A 110 -20.08 -7.90 6.34
CA TYR A 110 -20.86 -7.66 7.55
C TYR A 110 -21.26 -6.19 7.67
N GLU A 111 -20.30 -5.26 7.59
CA GLU A 111 -20.58 -3.82 7.76
C GLU A 111 -21.47 -3.29 6.62
N SER A 112 -21.26 -3.72 5.37
CA SER A 112 -22.09 -3.31 4.23
C SER A 112 -23.54 -3.78 4.40
N ASN A 113 -23.73 -5.05 4.72
CA ASN A 113 -25.07 -5.61 4.90
C ASN A 113 -25.75 -5.01 6.15
N ALA A 114 -25.00 -4.73 7.22
CA ALA A 114 -25.53 -4.12 8.43
C ALA A 114 -26.08 -2.70 8.17
N ILE A 115 -25.43 -1.92 7.30
CA ILE A 115 -25.94 -0.60 6.85
C ILE A 115 -27.29 -0.74 6.15
N GLU A 116 -27.51 -1.84 5.43
CA GLU A 116 -28.77 -2.16 4.74
C GLU A 116 -29.83 -2.78 5.68
N GLY A 117 -29.51 -2.98 6.96
CA GLY A 117 -30.42 -3.48 7.99
C GLY A 117 -30.36 -4.98 8.24
N ASN A 118 -29.33 -5.66 7.74
CA ASN A 118 -29.14 -7.10 7.97
C ASN A 118 -28.78 -7.39 9.44
N SER A 119 -29.37 -8.45 10.00
CA SER A 119 -29.26 -8.87 11.39
C SER A 119 -28.16 -9.92 11.66
N LEU A 120 -27.47 -10.40 10.63
CA LEU A 120 -26.41 -11.40 10.77
C LEU A 120 -25.22 -10.82 11.55
N THR A 121 -24.69 -11.58 12.50
CA THR A 121 -23.48 -11.19 13.24
C THR A 121 -22.22 -11.39 12.41
N LEU A 122 -21.09 -10.82 12.83
CA LEU A 122 -19.81 -11.04 12.16
C LEU A 122 -19.43 -12.54 12.06
N LYS A 123 -19.74 -13.31 13.11
CA LYS A 123 -19.54 -14.76 13.14
C LYS A 123 -20.44 -15.47 12.13
N ASP A 124 -21.69 -15.04 12.04
CA ASP A 124 -22.66 -15.58 11.09
C ASP A 124 -22.18 -15.38 9.65
N VAL A 125 -21.73 -14.17 9.31
CA VAL A 125 -21.17 -13.84 8.00
C VAL A 125 -19.95 -14.70 7.67
N ALA A 126 -19.05 -14.94 8.64
CA ALA A 126 -17.89 -15.80 8.44
C ALA A 126 -18.29 -17.26 8.11
N ILE A 127 -19.27 -17.80 8.83
CA ILE A 127 -19.80 -19.17 8.59
C ILE A 127 -20.44 -19.25 7.20
N VAL A 128 -21.28 -18.28 6.83
CA VAL A 128 -21.95 -18.24 5.52
C VAL A 128 -20.92 -18.16 4.38
N LEU A 129 -19.91 -17.30 4.51
CA LEU A 129 -18.93 -17.05 3.45
C LEU A 129 -17.90 -18.16 3.29
N PHE A 130 -17.37 -18.72 4.38
CA PHE A 130 -16.26 -19.68 4.32
C PHE A 130 -16.70 -21.13 4.49
N GLU A 131 -17.64 -21.39 5.38
CA GLU A 131 -18.14 -22.75 5.64
C GLU A 131 -19.32 -23.10 4.72
N LYS A 132 -19.93 -22.11 4.07
CA LYS A 132 -21.10 -22.26 3.20
C LYS A 132 -22.28 -22.92 3.91
N GLN A 133 -22.42 -22.68 5.21
CA GLN A 133 -23.52 -23.20 6.03
C GLN A 133 -24.61 -22.16 6.25
N SER A 134 -25.85 -22.64 6.39
CA SER A 134 -26.99 -21.81 6.80
C SER A 134 -27.08 -21.67 8.32
N ILE A 135 -27.70 -20.60 8.79
CA ILE A 135 -27.77 -20.28 10.21
C ILE A 135 -29.21 -20.39 10.69
N LYS A 136 -29.42 -21.17 11.73
CA LYS A 136 -30.75 -21.41 12.29
C LYS A 136 -31.33 -20.11 12.85
N GLY A 137 -32.58 -19.82 12.51
CA GLY A 137 -33.31 -18.66 13.05
C GLY A 137 -32.96 -17.33 12.39
N LYS A 138 -32.22 -17.35 11.27
CA LYS A 138 -31.95 -16.18 10.43
C LYS A 138 -32.77 -16.24 9.15
N ASP A 139 -33.08 -15.08 8.60
CA ASP A 139 -33.86 -15.01 7.35
C ASP A 139 -33.02 -15.56 6.19
N LEU A 140 -33.62 -16.40 5.36
CA LEU A 140 -32.97 -16.96 4.18
C LEU A 140 -32.50 -15.86 3.25
N ARG A 141 -33.27 -14.77 3.14
CA ARG A 141 -32.91 -13.60 2.34
C ARG A 141 -31.55 -13.04 2.75
N GLU A 142 -31.34 -12.80 4.05
CA GLU A 142 -30.07 -12.27 4.59
C GLU A 142 -28.89 -13.21 4.27
N LEU A 143 -29.09 -14.52 4.40
CA LEU A 143 -28.07 -15.52 4.08
C LEU A 143 -27.70 -15.52 2.59
N TYR A 144 -28.69 -15.37 1.71
CA TYR A 144 -28.47 -15.28 0.26
C TYR A 144 -27.77 -13.98 -0.14
N GLU A 145 -28.18 -12.84 0.44
CA GLU A 145 -27.52 -11.55 0.22
C GLU A 145 -26.04 -11.63 0.61
N THR A 146 -25.73 -12.08 1.83
CA THR A 146 -24.34 -12.28 2.28
C THR A 146 -23.54 -13.22 1.37
N ARG A 147 -24.14 -14.32 0.91
CA ARG A 147 -23.48 -15.24 0.00
C ARG A 147 -23.20 -14.62 -1.37
N ASN A 148 -24.11 -13.79 -1.86
CA ASN A 148 -24.01 -13.14 -3.16
C ASN A 148 -23.02 -11.96 -3.14
N SER A 149 -22.86 -11.24 -2.02
CA SER A 149 -21.90 -10.14 -1.87
C SER A 149 -20.45 -10.53 -2.20
N ARG A 150 -20.10 -11.81 -2.12
CA ARG A 150 -18.76 -12.32 -2.47
C ARG A 150 -18.51 -12.41 -3.98
N ASN A 151 -19.56 -12.56 -4.79
CA ASN A 151 -19.48 -12.82 -6.23
C ASN A 151 -19.90 -11.61 -7.09
N ALA A 152 -20.43 -10.56 -6.47
CA ALA A 152 -20.78 -9.30 -7.12
C ALA A 152 -19.52 -8.48 -7.43
#